data_AF-A0A6J1X559-F1
#
_entry.id   AF-A0A6J1X559-F1
#
_cell.length_a   1.000
_cell.length_b   1.000
_cell.length_c   1.000
_cell.angle_alpha   90.00
_cell.angle_beta   90.00
_cell.angle_gamma   90.00
#
_symmetry.space_group_name_H-M   'P 1'
#
loop_
_entity.id
_entity.type
_entity.pdbx_description
1 polymer ?
#
loop_
_entity_poly.entity_id
_entity_poly.type
_entity_poly.pdbx_seq_one_letter_code
_entity_poly.pdbx_strand_id
1 'polypeptide(L)'
;DTEAARRDVAAQYTTMSRLDQGVALVIKELEAAGHLQDTLIIFTSDNGIPFPSGRTNLYDPGLREPLLISSPEPAARRNEASSALVSLLDIMPTVLDWFRIQQQQEDTNDILWHSDKPKSLLPILEK
;
A
#
# COMPACT_ATOMS: atom_id res chain seq x y z
N ASP A 1 0.58 20.03 -21.18
CA ASP A 1 1.62 19.40 -22.02
C ASP A 1 2.66 20.45 -22.41
N THR A 2 3.64 20.66 -21.55
CA THR A 2 4.76 21.58 -21.78
C THR A 2 6.07 20.79 -21.84
N GLU A 3 7.07 21.31 -22.53
CA GLU A 3 8.39 20.68 -22.59
C GLU A 3 9.01 20.50 -21.19
N ALA A 4 8.84 21.49 -20.31
CA ALA A 4 9.27 21.41 -18.92
C ALA A 4 8.61 20.23 -18.19
N ALA A 5 7.28 20.12 -18.26
CA ALA A 5 6.56 19.02 -17.62
C ALA A 5 6.95 17.64 -18.19
N ARG A 6 7.19 17.54 -19.52
CA ARG A 6 7.65 16.28 -20.13
C ARG A 6 9.04 15.88 -19.63
N ARG A 7 9.95 16.83 -19.41
CA ARG A 7 11.27 16.56 -18.82
C ARG A 7 11.16 16.07 -17.38
N ASP A 8 10.30 16.69 -16.58
CA ASP A 8 10.06 16.27 -15.19
C ASP A 8 9.51 14.84 -15.14
N VAL A 9 8.54 14.51 -15.98
CA VAL A 9 7.99 13.15 -16.08
C VAL A 9 9.06 12.14 -16.52
N ALA A 10 9.90 12.47 -17.52
CA ALA A 10 10.97 11.58 -17.95
C ALA A 10 12.00 11.30 -16.83
N ALA A 11 12.36 12.33 -16.06
CA ALA A 11 13.24 12.18 -14.89
C ALA A 11 12.57 11.36 -13.78
N GLN A 12 11.27 11.56 -13.55
CA GLN A 12 10.49 10.77 -12.60
C GLN A 12 10.48 9.28 -12.97
N TYR A 13 10.25 8.94 -14.24
CA TYR A 13 10.27 7.55 -14.74
C TYR A 13 11.63 6.88 -14.53
N THR A 14 12.73 7.64 -14.72
CA THR A 14 14.09 7.14 -14.43
C THR A 14 14.26 6.81 -12.95
N THR A 15 13.69 7.62 -12.06
CA THR A 15 13.75 7.40 -10.62
C THR A 15 12.85 6.24 -10.18
N MET A 16 11.67 6.10 -10.78
CA MET A 16 10.77 4.96 -10.56
C MET A 16 11.43 3.64 -10.98
N SER A 17 12.18 3.62 -12.08
CA SER A 17 12.94 2.43 -12.49
C SER A 17 14.01 2.04 -11.46
N ARG A 18 14.65 3.01 -10.80
CA ARG A 18 15.58 2.74 -9.69
C ARG A 18 14.85 2.19 -8.46
N LEU A 19 13.67 2.73 -8.14
CA LEU A 19 12.85 2.24 -7.03
C LEU A 19 12.44 0.79 -7.27
N ASP A 20 11.99 0.46 -8.48
CA ASP A 20 11.62 -0.91 -8.89
C ASP A 20 12.78 -1.90 -8.70
N GLN A 21 13.98 -1.54 -9.13
CA GLN A 21 15.19 -2.33 -8.87
C GLN A 21 15.48 -2.50 -7.37
N GLY A 22 15.25 -1.45 -6.57
CA GLY A 22 15.38 -1.51 -5.10
C GLY A 22 14.39 -2.50 -4.47
N VAL A 23 13.14 -2.51 -4.92
CA VAL A 23 12.13 -3.49 -4.47
C VAL A 23 12.58 -4.91 -4.80
N ALA A 24 13.07 -5.15 -6.02
CA ALA A 24 13.58 -6.45 -6.41
C ALA A 24 14.76 -6.93 -5.54
N LEU A 25 15.67 -6.02 -5.14
CA LEU A 25 16.76 -6.34 -4.22
C LEU A 25 16.23 -6.78 -2.86
N VAL A 26 15.29 -6.04 -2.27
CA VAL A 26 14.70 -6.40 -0.97
C VAL A 26 14.03 -7.77 -1.01
N ILE A 27 13.24 -8.05 -2.06
CA ILE A 27 12.58 -9.35 -2.25
C ILE A 27 13.61 -10.47 -2.37
N LYS A 28 14.70 -10.24 -3.12
CA LYS A 28 15.78 -11.22 -3.28
C LYS A 28 16.49 -11.51 -1.96
N GLU A 29 16.70 -10.52 -1.11
CA GLU A 29 17.29 -10.73 0.22
C GLU A 29 16.36 -11.54 1.13
N LEU A 30 15.04 -11.30 1.08
CA LEU A 30 14.06 -12.14 1.79
C LEU A 30 14.10 -13.59 1.30
N GLU A 31 14.21 -13.80 -0.02
CA GLU A 31 14.33 -15.14 -0.61
C GLU A 31 15.62 -15.83 -0.18
N ALA A 32 16.76 -15.13 -0.24
CA ALA A 32 18.07 -15.65 0.17
C ALA A 32 18.11 -16.01 1.67
N ALA A 33 17.37 -15.26 2.51
CA ALA A 33 17.22 -15.55 3.92
C ALA A 33 16.22 -16.69 4.21
N GLY A 34 15.50 -17.19 3.20
CA GLY A 34 14.50 -18.25 3.35
C GLY A 34 13.15 -17.78 3.90
N HIS A 35 12.90 -16.47 3.98
CA HIS A 35 11.72 -15.85 4.58
C HIS A 35 10.72 -15.30 3.54
N LEU A 36 10.86 -15.66 2.26
CA LEU A 36 9.89 -15.19 1.27
C LEU A 36 8.53 -15.90 1.41
N GLN A 37 8.52 -17.16 1.86
CA GLN A 37 7.32 -18.00 1.92
C GLN A 37 6.54 -17.89 3.24
N ASP A 38 7.01 -17.08 4.19
CA ASP A 38 6.37 -16.81 5.48
C ASP A 38 6.11 -15.30 5.72
N THR A 39 6.34 -14.47 4.70
CA THR A 39 6.22 -13.01 4.81
C THR A 39 5.04 -12.45 4.02
N LEU A 40 4.18 -11.68 4.68
CA LEU A 40 3.21 -10.78 4.04
C LEU A 40 3.93 -9.55 3.48
N ILE A 41 3.83 -9.30 2.18
CA ILE A 41 4.43 -8.15 1.51
C ILE A 41 3.34 -7.14 1.14
N ILE A 42 3.52 -5.89 1.57
CA ILE A 42 2.65 -4.76 1.23
C ILE A 42 3.49 -3.69 0.54
N PHE A 43 3.08 -3.25 -0.64
CA PHE A 43 3.69 -2.16 -1.39
C PHE A 43 2.66 -1.05 -1.65
N THR A 44 3.01 0.19 -1.32
CA THR A 44 2.15 1.37 -1.50
C THR A 44 2.98 2.65 -1.64
N SER A 45 2.30 3.78 -1.86
CA SER A 45 2.85 5.15 -1.77
C SER A 45 2.10 5.94 -0.69
N ASP A 46 2.62 7.08 -0.26
CA ASP A 46 2.09 7.89 0.85
C ASP A 46 1.09 8.98 0.41
N ASN A 47 1.31 9.57 -0.76
CA ASN A 47 0.44 10.56 -1.38
C ASN A 47 0.67 10.64 -2.90
N GLY A 48 -0.25 11.31 -3.57
CA GLY A 48 -0.20 11.49 -5.02
C GLY A 48 1.06 12.19 -5.55
N ILE A 49 1.26 12.09 -6.86
CA ILE A 49 2.46 12.61 -7.54
C ILE A 49 2.66 14.13 -7.34
N PRO A 50 3.89 14.65 -7.33
CA PRO A 50 4.19 16.06 -7.07
C PRO A 50 3.94 16.96 -8.30
N PHE A 51 2.75 16.87 -8.88
CA PHE A 51 2.29 17.67 -10.02
C PHE A 51 1.01 18.44 -9.64
N PRO A 52 0.60 19.44 -10.43
CA PRO A 52 -0.65 20.17 -10.19
C PRO A 52 -1.84 19.22 -9.95
N SER A 53 -2.67 19.54 -8.96
CA SER A 53 -3.79 18.72 -8.47
C SER A 53 -3.42 17.36 -7.85
N GLY A 54 -2.12 17.01 -7.81
CA GLY A 54 -1.59 15.82 -7.14
C GLY A 54 -1.36 16.06 -5.66
N ARG A 55 -0.13 15.79 -5.18
CA ARG A 55 0.29 15.99 -3.78
C ARG A 55 -0.29 17.27 -3.19
N THR A 56 -0.70 17.21 -1.93
CA THR A 56 -1.38 18.27 -1.15
C THR A 56 -2.84 18.55 -1.51
N ASN A 57 -3.46 17.76 -2.39
CA ASN A 57 -4.88 17.91 -2.74
C ASN A 57 -5.68 16.66 -2.33
N LEU A 58 -6.95 16.84 -1.98
CA LEU A 58 -7.91 15.75 -1.72
C LEU A 58 -8.68 15.33 -2.99
N TYR A 59 -8.13 15.60 -4.17
CA TYR A 59 -8.65 15.11 -5.44
C TYR A 59 -8.03 13.76 -5.77
N ASP A 60 -8.62 13.01 -6.71
CA ASP A 60 -8.12 11.71 -7.16
C ASP A 60 -6.59 11.67 -7.39
N PRO A 61 -5.95 12.64 -8.08
CA PRO A 61 -4.51 12.57 -8.32
C PRO A 61 -3.64 12.77 -7.07
N GLY A 62 -4.21 13.30 -5.98
CA GLY A 62 -3.55 13.52 -4.70
C GLY A 62 -3.80 12.41 -3.67
N LEU A 63 -4.88 11.63 -3.84
CA LEU A 63 -5.32 10.57 -2.90
C LEU A 63 -5.13 9.14 -3.42
N ARG A 64 -5.09 8.93 -4.74
CA ARG A 64 -5.14 7.59 -5.33
C ARG A 64 -3.76 6.96 -5.37
N GLU A 65 -3.49 6.10 -4.40
CA GLU A 65 -2.22 5.39 -4.27
C GLU A 65 -2.25 4.01 -4.95
N PRO A 66 -1.11 3.52 -5.48
CA PRO A 66 -0.94 2.10 -5.78
C PRO A 66 -0.97 1.29 -4.49
N LEU A 67 -1.62 0.12 -4.50
CA LEU A 67 -1.59 -0.82 -3.38
C LEU A 67 -1.48 -2.24 -3.94
N LEU A 68 -0.40 -2.93 -3.57
CA LEU A 68 -0.20 -4.35 -3.85
C LEU A 68 -0.02 -5.08 -2.52
N ILE A 69 -0.72 -6.20 -2.35
CA ILE A 69 -0.58 -7.05 -1.17
C ILE A 69 -0.37 -8.48 -1.65
N SER A 70 0.74 -9.09 -1.22
CA SER A 70 1.09 -10.47 -1.49
C SER A 70 1.18 -11.22 -0.16
N SER A 71 0.16 -12.04 0.12
CA SER A 71 0.18 -12.98 1.24
C SER A 71 0.80 -14.31 0.79
N PRO A 72 1.65 -14.96 1.61
CA PRO A 72 2.17 -16.29 1.31
C PRO A 72 1.12 -17.40 1.44
N GLU A 73 -0.04 -17.11 2.04
CA GLU A 73 -1.08 -18.09 2.30
C GLU A 73 -1.56 -18.77 1.00
N PRO A 74 -1.76 -20.11 0.99
CA PRO A 74 -2.17 -20.84 -0.20
C PRO A 74 -3.54 -20.42 -0.76
N ALA A 75 -4.46 -19.98 0.12
CA ALA A 75 -5.80 -19.56 -0.27
C ALA A 75 -5.85 -18.15 -0.86
N ALA A 76 -4.76 -17.38 -0.76
CA ALA A 76 -4.78 -16.00 -1.19
C ALA A 76 -4.79 -15.87 -2.73
N ARG A 77 -5.55 -14.90 -3.20
CA ARG A 77 -5.63 -14.44 -4.59
C ARG A 77 -4.24 -14.03 -5.07
N ARG A 78 -3.96 -14.27 -6.36
CA ARG A 78 -2.68 -13.96 -7.01
C ARG A 78 -2.97 -13.35 -8.37
N ASN A 79 -2.30 -12.25 -8.70
CA ASN A 79 -2.43 -11.57 -9.99
C ASN A 79 -3.88 -11.18 -10.34
N GLU A 80 -4.67 -10.80 -9.34
CA GLU A 80 -6.05 -10.36 -9.50
C GLU A 80 -6.22 -8.92 -9.01
N ALA A 81 -7.08 -8.15 -9.69
CA ALA A 81 -7.47 -6.83 -9.25
C ALA A 81 -8.67 -6.89 -8.30
N SER A 82 -8.75 -5.93 -7.38
CA SER A 82 -9.92 -5.69 -6.53
C SER A 82 -10.51 -4.32 -6.83
N SER A 83 -11.83 -4.22 -6.82
CA SER A 83 -12.56 -2.94 -6.90
C SER A 83 -13.01 -2.43 -5.53
N ALA A 84 -12.60 -3.08 -4.44
CA ALA A 84 -12.90 -2.63 -3.10
C ALA A 84 -12.27 -1.26 -2.84
N LEU A 85 -13.04 -0.35 -2.25
CA LEU A 85 -12.50 0.91 -1.73
C LEU A 85 -11.82 0.64 -0.40
N VAL A 86 -10.55 1.00 -0.31
CA VAL A 86 -9.68 0.79 0.86
C VAL A 86 -8.91 2.06 1.16
N SER A 87 -8.40 2.17 2.38
CA SER A 87 -7.59 3.29 2.84
C SER A 87 -6.23 2.82 3.33
N LEU A 88 -5.21 3.68 3.27
CA LEU A 88 -3.92 3.41 3.93
C LEU A 88 -4.08 3.19 5.45
N LEU A 89 -5.15 3.73 6.04
CA LEU A 89 -5.48 3.48 7.45
C LEU A 89 -5.76 2.00 7.73
N ASP A 90 -6.13 1.21 6.71
CA ASP A 90 -6.39 -0.22 6.83
C ASP A 90 -5.10 -1.05 6.95
N ILE A 91 -3.92 -0.47 6.68
CA ILE A 91 -2.64 -1.19 6.78
C ILE A 91 -2.37 -1.63 8.22
N MET A 92 -2.59 -0.73 9.19
CA MET A 92 -2.36 -1.03 10.60
C MET A 92 -3.19 -2.21 11.12
N PRO A 93 -4.53 -2.21 11.00
CA PRO A 93 -5.33 -3.37 11.41
C PRO A 93 -5.02 -4.62 10.58
N THR A 94 -4.63 -4.49 9.30
CA THR A 94 -4.19 -5.65 8.48
C THR A 94 -2.94 -6.31 9.06
N VAL A 95 -1.94 -5.52 9.46
CA VAL A 95 -0.69 -6.04 10.06
C VAL A 95 -0.95 -6.65 11.43
N LEU A 96 -1.79 -6.02 12.27
CA LEU A 96 -2.16 -6.59 13.56
C LEU A 96 -2.91 -7.92 13.42
N ASP A 97 -3.86 -7.99 12.48
CA ASP A 97 -4.62 -9.20 12.16
C ASP A 97 -3.69 -10.32 11.66
N TRP A 98 -2.73 -9.99 10.78
CA TRP A 98 -1.72 -10.94 10.31
C TRP A 98 -0.94 -11.61 11.45
N PHE A 99 -0.56 -10.83 12.47
CA PHE A 99 0.13 -11.33 13.66
C PHE A 99 -0.82 -11.80 14.78
N ARG A 100 -2.14 -11.78 14.55
CA ARG A 100 -3.18 -12.13 15.53
C ARG A 100 -3.08 -11.32 16.83
N ILE A 101 -2.69 -10.06 16.73
CA ILE A 101 -2.59 -9.12 17.85
C ILE A 101 -3.92 -8.40 18.00
N GLN A 102 -4.55 -8.51 19.17
CA GLN A 102 -5.76 -7.75 19.47
C GLN A 102 -5.43 -6.28 19.71
N GLN A 103 -6.10 -5.39 18.99
CA GLN A 103 -6.00 -3.96 19.22
C GLN A 103 -6.66 -3.63 20.56
N GLN A 104 -5.90 -3.07 21.49
CA GLN A 104 -6.47 -2.54 22.73
C GLN A 104 -7.25 -1.27 22.42
N GLN A 105 -8.41 -1.15 23.04
CA GLN A 105 -9.24 0.05 22.93
C GLN A 105 -8.62 1.12 23.83
N GLU A 106 -8.02 2.15 23.23
CA GLU A 106 -7.53 3.29 23.98
C GLU A 106 -8.67 4.27 24.23
N ASP A 107 -8.82 4.70 25.49
CA ASP A 107 -9.68 5.80 25.88
C ASP A 107 -9.05 7.11 25.35
N THR A 108 -9.39 7.44 24.12
CA THR A 108 -9.03 8.71 23.48
C THR A 108 -10.16 9.72 23.65
N ASN A 109 -9.82 11.01 23.63
CA ASN A 109 -10.82 12.09 23.57
C ASN A 109 -11.41 12.26 22.16
N ASP A 110 -11.19 11.29 21.27
CA ASP A 110 -11.61 11.36 19.88
C ASP A 110 -13.12 11.14 19.78
N ILE A 111 -13.79 12.01 19.05
CA ILE A 111 -15.19 11.82 18.66
C ILE A 111 -15.20 10.79 17.51
N LEU A 112 -15.02 9.52 17.85
CA LEU A 112 -15.02 8.44 16.88
C LEU A 112 -16.44 8.17 16.40
N TRP A 113 -16.73 8.54 15.15
CA TRP A 113 -17.91 8.05 14.44
C TRP A 113 -17.77 6.53 14.27
N HIS A 114 -18.70 5.77 14.84
CA HIS A 114 -18.55 4.32 15.01
C HIS A 114 -18.57 3.50 13.70
N SER A 115 -18.96 4.09 12.56
CA SER A 115 -19.16 3.37 11.30
C SER A 115 -17.91 3.19 10.43
N ASP A 116 -16.92 4.09 10.55
CA ASP A 116 -15.85 4.24 9.55
C ASP A 116 -14.47 3.89 10.13
N LYS A 117 -14.42 2.85 10.97
CA LYS A 117 -13.15 2.36 11.50
C LYS A 117 -12.35 1.64 10.41
N PRO A 118 -11.03 1.82 10.36
CA PRO A 118 -10.15 1.02 9.52
C PRO A 118 -10.30 -0.47 9.80
N LYS A 119 -10.16 -1.31 8.78
CA LYS A 119 -10.38 -2.76 8.86
C LYS A 119 -9.23 -3.51 8.24
N SER A 120 -9.03 -4.75 8.67
CA SER A 120 -8.09 -5.65 8.03
C SER A 120 -8.48 -5.91 6.57
N LEU A 121 -7.47 -5.89 5.68
CA LEU A 121 -7.59 -6.23 4.28
C LEU A 121 -7.40 -7.72 4.02
N LEU A 122 -7.02 -8.53 5.02
CA LEU A 122 -6.82 -9.97 4.81
C LEU A 122 -8.05 -10.68 4.21
N PRO A 123 -9.31 -10.38 4.60
CA PRO A 123 -10.48 -11.05 4.03
C PRO A 123 -10.66 -10.83 2.52
N ILE A 124 -10.18 -9.71 1.96
CA ILE A 124 -10.29 -9.46 0.50
C ILE A 124 -9.17 -10.13 -0.30
N LEU A 125 -8.17 -10.68 0.39
CA LEU A 125 -7.09 -11.45 -0.22
C LEU A 125 -7.48 -12.92 -0.40
N GLU A 126 -8.46 -13.45 0.32
CA GLU A 126 -8.91 -14.84 0.18
C GLU A 126 -9.90 -15.00 -0.98
N LYS A 127 -10.02 -16.22 -1.52
CA LYS A 127 -10.99 -16.58 -2.57
C LYS A 127 -12.30 -17.07 -1.99
#